data_AF-A0A4E9F9R7-F1
#
_entry.id   AF-A0A4E9F9R7-F1
#
_cell.length_a   1.000
_cell.length_b   1.000
_cell.length_c   1.000
_cell.angle_alpha   90.00
_cell.angle_beta   90.00
_cell.angle_gamma   90.00
#
_symmetry.space_group_name_H-M   'P 1'
#
loop_
_entity.id
_entity.type
_entity.pdbx_description
1 polymer ?
#
loop_
_entity_poly.entity_id
_entity_poly.type
_entity_poly.pdbx_seq_one_letter_code
_entity_poly.pdbx_strand_id
1 'polypeptide(L)'
;MKTNSPLLQEFAADYWASKAIGAPASRPSSASKTNPAGGTASYWEETVHQEGVGAYMVKGDQWYGYDNEETIRIKMKWLKEKGYGGAFIWALDFDDFTVRKP
;
A
#
# COMPACT_ATOMS: atom_id res chain seq x y z
N MET A 1 -21.27 5.15 13.24
CA MET A 1 -19.95 5.44 13.80
C MET A 1 -18.96 5.44 12.65
N LYS A 2 -18.37 6.57 12.28
CA LYS A 2 -17.36 6.64 11.21
C LYS A 2 -16.00 6.39 11.85
N THR A 3 -15.44 5.19 11.69
CA THR A 3 -14.10 4.86 12.17
C THR A 3 -13.09 5.35 11.13
N ASN A 4 -12.48 6.49 11.39
CA ASN A 4 -11.22 6.84 10.75
C ASN A 4 -10.15 5.91 11.33
N SER A 5 -9.89 4.78 10.66
CA SER A 5 -8.76 3.90 10.97
C SER A 5 -7.50 4.47 10.31
N PRO A 6 -6.52 5.00 11.07
CA PRO A 6 -5.37 5.70 10.51
C PRO A 6 -4.17 4.77 10.44
N LEU A 7 -4.01 3.94 9.40
CA LEU A 7 -2.78 3.14 9.23
C LEU A 7 -2.23 3.05 7.81
N LEU A 8 -2.77 3.79 6.86
CA LEU A 8 -2.10 4.04 5.58
C LEU A 8 -1.53 5.45 5.60
N GLN A 9 -0.24 5.59 5.34
CA GLN A 9 0.35 6.90 5.08
C GLN A 9 0.07 7.26 3.63
N GLU A 10 -0.96 8.08 3.45
CA GLU A 10 -1.46 8.50 2.15
C GLU A 10 -1.23 9.99 1.95
N PHE A 11 -0.53 10.37 0.90
CA PHE A 11 -0.17 11.75 0.64
C PHE A 11 -0.27 12.10 -0.84
N ALA A 12 -0.73 13.31 -1.13
CA ALA A 12 -0.57 13.87 -2.46
C ALA A 12 0.85 14.44 -2.58
N ALA A 13 1.61 13.93 -3.55
CA ALA A 13 2.94 14.38 -3.91
C ALA A 13 2.86 15.74 -4.63
N ASP A 14 3.88 16.58 -4.41
CA ASP A 14 4.02 17.82 -5.16
C ASP A 14 4.41 17.52 -6.61
N TYR A 15 3.54 17.94 -7.54
CA TYR A 15 3.60 17.67 -8.99
C TYR A 15 4.95 17.96 -9.68
N TRP A 16 5.84 18.73 -9.05
CA TRP A 16 7.09 19.22 -9.63
C TRP A 16 8.38 18.65 -8.99
N ALA A 17 8.28 17.85 -7.92
CA ALA A 17 9.46 17.46 -7.12
C ALA A 17 9.96 16.03 -7.40
N SER A 18 9.14 15.00 -7.19
CA SER A 18 9.37 13.60 -7.59
C SER A 18 8.17 12.74 -7.17
N LYS A 19 8.09 11.50 -7.67
CA LYS A 19 7.07 10.51 -7.27
C LYS A 19 7.65 9.38 -6.39
N ALA A 20 8.94 9.48 -6.05
CA ALA A 20 9.67 8.47 -5.29
C ALA A 20 9.33 8.56 -3.79
N ILE A 21 9.74 7.55 -3.04
CA ILE A 21 9.70 7.58 -1.57
C ILE A 21 10.48 8.81 -1.07
N GLY A 22 9.88 9.55 -0.14
CA GLY A 22 10.45 10.78 0.41
C GLY A 22 10.16 12.04 -0.41
N ALA A 23 9.36 11.94 -1.48
CA ALA A 23 8.86 13.12 -2.18
C ALA A 23 8.09 14.06 -1.23
N PRO A 24 8.27 15.39 -1.35
CA PRO A 24 7.45 16.35 -0.62
C PRO A 24 5.95 16.15 -0.91
N ALA A 25 5.14 16.28 0.14
CA ALA A 25 3.70 16.18 0.06
C ALA A 25 3.03 17.49 0.49
N SER A 26 2.04 17.94 -0.28
CA SER A 26 1.26 19.15 0.04
C SER A 26 0.00 18.86 0.84
N ARG A 27 -0.52 17.64 0.79
CA ARG A 27 -1.77 17.25 1.46
C ARG A 27 -1.90 15.73 1.61
N PRO A 28 -2.86 15.22 2.39
CA PRO A 28 -3.26 13.81 2.32
C PRO A 28 -3.80 13.42 0.94
N SER A 29 -3.67 12.14 0.57
CA SER A 29 -4.35 11.62 -0.61
C SER A 29 -5.88 11.63 -0.43
N SER A 30 -6.57 11.59 -1.55
CA SER A 30 -8.02 11.50 -1.61
C SER A 30 -8.45 10.09 -1.22
N ALA A 31 -9.53 9.96 -0.45
CA ALA A 31 -10.05 8.63 -0.09
C ALA A 31 -10.34 7.79 -1.34
N SER A 32 -9.68 6.63 -1.46
CA SER A 32 -9.98 5.65 -2.50
C SER A 32 -11.08 4.70 -2.02
N LYS A 33 -12.13 4.50 -2.83
CA LYS A 33 -13.20 3.54 -2.54
C LYS A 33 -12.88 2.12 -3.00
N THR A 34 -11.81 1.95 -3.77
CA THR A 34 -11.39 0.68 -4.34
C THR A 34 -10.05 0.31 -3.73
N ASN A 35 -9.94 -0.91 -3.18
CA ASN A 35 -8.64 -1.50 -2.90
C ASN A 35 -7.89 -1.55 -4.24
N PRO A 36 -6.79 -0.81 -4.41
CA PRO A 36 -6.11 -0.73 -5.69
C PRO A 36 -5.55 -2.09 -6.14
N ALA A 37 -5.40 -3.03 -5.21
CA ALA A 37 -5.02 -4.42 -5.50
C ALA A 37 -6.04 -5.19 -6.35
N GLY A 38 -7.33 -4.78 -6.37
CA GLY A 38 -8.42 -5.49 -7.05
C GLY A 38 -9.04 -4.78 -8.26
N GLY A 39 -8.58 -3.57 -8.63
CA GLY A 39 -9.28 -2.70 -9.58
C GLY A 39 -8.41 -2.09 -10.67
N THR A 40 -8.32 -2.77 -11.82
CA THR A 40 -7.78 -2.28 -13.11
C THR A 40 -6.44 -1.52 -13.02
N ALA A 41 -5.35 -2.29 -13.05
CA ALA A 41 -3.95 -1.85 -13.10
C ALA A 41 -3.56 -0.97 -14.31
N SER A 42 -4.50 -0.48 -15.13
CA SER A 42 -4.19 0.28 -16.35
C SER A 42 -3.95 1.79 -16.12
N TYR A 43 -4.19 2.33 -14.92
CA TYR A 43 -4.01 3.76 -14.62
C TYR A 43 -3.07 4.06 -13.43
N TRP A 44 -2.52 3.05 -12.76
CA TRP A 44 -1.65 3.20 -11.59
C TRP A 44 -0.26 2.63 -11.88
N GLU A 45 0.78 3.37 -11.50
CA GLU A 45 2.16 2.88 -11.53
C GLU A 45 2.50 2.34 -10.13
N GLU A 46 2.63 1.01 -9.99
CA GLU A 46 3.09 0.36 -8.75
C GLU A 46 4.62 0.21 -8.76
N THR A 47 5.25 0.36 -7.60
CA THR A 47 6.67 0.07 -7.40
C THR A 47 6.90 -0.59 -6.04
N VAL A 48 7.64 -1.70 -6.04
CA VAL A 48 8.10 -2.37 -4.81
C VAL A 48 9.45 -1.80 -4.41
N HIS A 49 9.55 -1.26 -3.20
CA HIS A 49 10.79 -0.78 -2.61
C HIS A 49 11.39 -1.86 -1.71
N GLN A 50 12.31 -2.65 -2.26
CA GLN A 50 12.86 -3.83 -1.60
C GLN A 50 13.61 -3.50 -0.29
N GLU A 51 14.35 -2.39 -0.24
CA GLU A 51 15.11 -1.99 0.96
C GLU A 51 14.20 -1.59 2.13
N GLY A 52 13.12 -0.85 1.83
CA GLY A 52 12.12 -0.45 2.83
C GLY A 52 11.01 -1.47 3.07
N VAL A 53 11.00 -2.56 2.29
CA VAL A 53 10.02 -3.65 2.33
C VAL A 53 8.57 -3.15 2.32
N GLY A 54 8.22 -2.41 1.27
CA GLY A 54 6.87 -1.88 1.03
C GLY A 54 6.61 -1.59 -0.44
N ALA A 55 5.35 -1.46 -0.82
CA ALA A 55 4.93 -1.07 -2.15
C ALA A 55 4.37 0.35 -2.12
N TYR A 56 4.44 1.05 -3.24
CA TYR A 56 3.70 2.29 -3.42
C TYR A 56 3.10 2.38 -4.82
N MET A 57 2.01 3.13 -4.93
CA MET A 57 1.35 3.40 -6.20
C MET A 57 1.18 4.90 -6.42
N VAL A 58 1.23 5.32 -7.68
CA VAL A 58 1.07 6.74 -8.05
C VAL A 58 0.02 6.94 -9.15
N LYS A 59 -0.82 7.96 -8.98
CA LYS A 59 -1.80 8.45 -9.97
C LYS A 59 -1.92 9.96 -9.92
N GLY A 60 -1.43 10.64 -10.95
CA GLY A 60 -1.35 12.11 -10.91
C GLY A 60 -0.47 12.56 -9.74
N ASP A 61 -1.03 13.39 -8.86
CA ASP A 61 -0.42 13.76 -7.57
C ASP A 61 -0.70 12.77 -6.43
N GLN A 62 -1.52 11.74 -6.62
CA GLN A 62 -1.88 10.84 -5.52
C GLN A 62 -0.81 9.77 -5.31
N TRP A 63 -0.30 9.64 -4.08
CA TRP A 63 0.68 8.63 -3.68
C TRP A 63 0.12 7.81 -2.51
N TYR A 64 0.23 6.49 -2.59
CA TYR A 64 -0.21 5.58 -1.52
C TYR A 64 0.85 4.53 -1.26
N GLY A 65 1.28 4.42 -0.01
CA GLY A 65 2.12 3.32 0.47
C GLY A 65 1.25 2.19 1.02
N TYR A 66 1.58 0.95 0.67
CA TYR A 66 0.79 -0.24 1.04
C TYR A 66 1.64 -1.52 1.03
N ASP A 67 1.01 -2.63 1.36
CA ASP A 67 1.55 -3.98 1.23
C ASP A 67 0.84 -4.75 0.12
N ASN A 68 1.61 -5.46 -0.71
CA ASN A 68 1.10 -6.38 -1.72
C ASN A 68 1.59 -7.81 -1.42
N GLU A 69 1.24 -8.77 -2.28
CA GLU A 69 1.62 -10.17 -2.07
C GLU A 69 3.15 -10.35 -1.94
N GLU A 70 3.94 -9.61 -2.73
CA GLU A 70 5.41 -9.70 -2.70
C GLU A 70 5.98 -9.18 -1.37
N THR A 71 5.55 -8.00 -0.92
CA THR A 71 6.07 -7.41 0.32
C THR A 71 5.67 -8.25 1.54
N ILE A 72 4.46 -8.81 1.55
CA ILE A 72 4.03 -9.75 2.58
C ILE A 72 4.91 -11.01 2.57
N ARG A 73 5.24 -11.59 1.40
CA ARG A 73 6.15 -12.74 1.31
C ARG A 73 7.53 -12.42 1.88
N ILE A 74 8.08 -11.24 1.61
CA ILE A 74 9.36 -10.79 2.17
C ILE A 74 9.27 -10.68 3.70
N LYS A 75 8.23 -10.02 4.23
CA LYS A 75 7.99 -9.87 5.67
C LYS A 75 7.85 -11.23 6.37
N MET A 76 7.11 -12.17 5.77
CA MET A 76 6.93 -13.52 6.33
C MET A 76 8.23 -14.35 6.30
N LYS A 77 9.06 -14.17 5.26
CA LYS A 77 10.39 -14.80 5.21
C LYS A 77 11.26 -14.30 6.36
N TRP A 78 11.35 -12.98 6.52
CA TRP A 78 12.12 -12.35 7.60
C TRP A 78 11.65 -12.80 8.99
N LEU A 79 10.33 -12.87 9.20
CA LEU A 79 9.73 -13.29 10.46
C LEU A 79 10.18 -14.70 10.86
N LYS A 80 10.16 -15.65 9.91
CA LYS A 80 10.63 -17.02 10.11
C LYS A 80 12.13 -17.08 10.40
N GLU A 81 12.94 -16.33 9.66
CA GLU A 81 14.40 -16.27 9.85
C GLU A 81 14.81 -15.74 11.23
N LYS A 82 13.98 -14.88 11.83
CA LYS A 82 14.21 -14.32 13.17
C LYS A 82 13.60 -15.14 14.31
N GLY A 83 12.83 -16.18 14.01
CA GLY A 83 12.22 -17.05 15.02
C GLY A 83 11.10 -16.38 15.82
N TYR A 84 10.39 -15.40 15.24
CA TYR A 84 9.21 -14.82 15.89
C TYR A 84 8.03 -15.79 15.89
N GLY A 85 7.12 -15.64 16.85
CA GLY A 85 5.99 -16.55 17.07
C GLY A 85 4.84 -16.44 16.04
N GLY A 86 4.80 -15.37 15.25
CA GLY A 86 3.76 -15.17 14.23
C GLY A 86 3.55 -13.71 13.85
N ALA A 87 2.61 -13.48 12.94
CA ALA A 87 2.18 -12.16 12.50
C ALA A 87 0.69 -11.95 12.79
N PHE A 88 0.29 -10.69 12.88
CA PHE A 88 -1.11 -10.27 12.95
C PHE A 88 -1.42 -9.39 11.74
N ILE A 89 -2.64 -9.49 11.22
CA ILE A 89 -3.11 -8.72 10.07
C ILE A 89 -4.19 -7.75 10.55
N TRP A 90 -4.04 -6.48 10.20
CA TRP A 90 -5.07 -5.46 10.33
C TRP A 90 -5.48 -4.95 8.95
N ALA A 91 -6.69 -5.16 8.49
CA ALA A 91 -7.70 -6.09 9.00
C ALA A 91 -8.26 -6.89 7.82
N LEU A 92 -9.08 -7.90 8.11
CA LEU A 92 -9.61 -8.76 7.05
C LEU A 92 -10.43 -7.95 6.03
N ASP A 93 -11.22 -6.98 6.43
CA ASP A 93 -11.98 -6.15 5.48
C ASP A 93 -11.13 -5.31 4.49
N PHE A 94 -9.79 -5.28 4.66
CA PHE A 94 -8.86 -4.62 3.73
C PHE A 94 -8.21 -5.54 2.69
N ASP A 95 -8.37 -6.87 2.79
CA ASP A 95 -7.89 -7.80 1.76
C ASP A 95 -8.98 -8.05 0.70
N ASP A 96 -8.59 -8.66 -0.43
CA ASP A 96 -9.54 -9.10 -1.45
C ASP A 96 -10.20 -10.45 -1.06
N PHE A 97 -11.16 -10.39 -0.14
CA PHE A 97 -11.95 -11.55 0.29
C PHE A 97 -13.08 -11.91 -0.69
N THR A 98 -13.36 -11.07 -1.68
CA THR A 98 -14.43 -11.29 -2.65
C THR A 98 -13.90 -12.01 -3.87
N VAL A 99 -13.92 -13.34 -3.82
CA VAL A 99 -13.56 -14.18 -4.96
C VAL A 99 -14.34 -13.78 -6.22
N ARG A 100 -13.66 -13.13 -7.16
CA ARG A 100 -13.82 -13.36 -8.61
C ARG A 100 -12.45 -13.43 -9.26
N LYS A 101 -11.79 -14.57 -9.12
CA LYS A 101 -10.91 -15.03 -10.19
C LYS A 101 -11.79 -15.87 -11.15
N PRO A 102 -11.91 -15.51 -12.44
CA PRO A 102 -12.35 -16.48 -13.43
C PRO A 102 -11.39 -17.68 -13.47
#